data_AF-A0A1M5U286-F1
#
_entry.id   AF-A0A1M5U286-F1
#
_cell.length_a   1.000
_cell.length_b   1.000
_cell.length_c   1.000
_cell.angle_alpha   90.00
_cell.angle_beta   90.00
_cell.angle_gamma   90.00
#
_symmetry.space_group_name_H-M   'P 1'
#
loop_
_entity.id
_entity.type
_entity.pdbx_description
1 polymer ?
#
loop_
_entity_poly.entity_id
_entity_poly.type
_entity_poly.pdbx_seq_one_letter_code
_entity_poly.pdbx_strand_id
1 'polypeptide(L)'
;MGVYYDFYSEVLVDNKWVNIDSYVLGLDGEYHHCLTISGKSYLREAIDNSDEYNHEVKTRKFEAFDFQTAIKDQLRGPPIMRGFVDRHYIAAFQRRDIDSIEEWLTATDYASLDKPEQQAYSYYEWDDREGWYAVFKSLAARIEVLVENFNNYRIKDMRSINVKAKDVRVVICVS
;
A
#
# COMPACT_ATOMS: atom_id res chain seq x y z
N MET A 1 -15.31 14.80 -12.91
CA MET A 1 -15.00 14.85 -11.47
C MET A 1 -14.43 13.50 -11.09
N GLY A 2 -13.20 13.45 -10.56
CA GLY A 2 -12.57 12.18 -10.17
C GLY A 2 -12.91 11.87 -8.72
N VAL A 3 -13.22 10.61 -8.43
CA VAL A 3 -13.43 10.12 -7.06
C VAL A 3 -12.07 10.05 -6.34
N TYR A 4 -12.01 10.55 -5.11
CA TYR A 4 -10.82 10.49 -4.25
C TYR A 4 -11.06 9.55 -3.08
N TYR A 5 -10.00 8.88 -2.64
CA TYR A 5 -10.00 7.97 -1.51
C TYR A 5 -8.96 8.43 -0.50
N ASP A 6 -9.40 8.68 0.74
CA ASP A 6 -8.55 9.07 1.88
C ASP A 6 -8.52 7.94 2.90
N PHE A 7 -7.32 7.54 3.30
CA PHE A 7 -7.08 6.46 4.25
C PHE A 7 -6.61 7.06 5.58
N TYR A 8 -7.27 6.67 6.66
CA TYR A 8 -6.97 7.06 8.04
C TYR A 8 -6.59 5.82 8.84
N SER A 9 -5.67 5.95 9.79
CA SER A 9 -5.30 4.85 10.69
C SER A 9 -5.83 5.10 12.08
N GLU A 10 -6.50 4.11 12.68
CA GLU A 10 -7.06 4.21 14.03
C GLU A 10 -6.73 2.98 14.88
N VAL A 11 -6.60 3.19 16.19
CA VAL A 11 -6.30 2.15 17.18
C VAL A 11 -7.32 2.21 18.33
N LEU A 12 -7.62 1.08 18.94
CA LEU A 12 -8.53 1.02 20.08
C LEU A 12 -7.78 1.27 21.40
N VAL A 13 -8.13 2.37 22.08
CA VAL A 13 -7.57 2.77 23.39
C VAL A 13 -8.73 3.03 24.34
N ASP A 14 -8.73 2.35 25.50
CA ASP A 14 -9.76 2.51 26.54
C ASP A 14 -11.21 2.47 25.98
N ASN A 15 -11.47 1.49 25.11
CA ASN A 15 -12.75 1.28 24.43
C ASN A 15 -13.20 2.43 23.50
N LYS A 16 -12.24 3.24 23.01
CA LYS A 16 -12.46 4.31 22.04
C LYS A 16 -11.47 4.19 20.89
N TRP A 17 -11.94 4.43 19.67
CA TRP A 17 -11.07 4.52 18.51
C TRP A 17 -10.38 5.88 18.49
N VAL A 18 -9.06 5.86 18.36
CA VAL A 18 -8.21 7.04 18.34
C VAL A 18 -7.45 7.03 17.01
N ASN A 19 -7.52 8.13 16.28
CA ASN A 19 -6.73 8.33 15.07
C ASN A 19 -5.25 8.48 15.44
N ILE A 20 -4.39 7.78 14.69
CA ILE A 20 -2.94 7.75 14.89
C ILE A 20 -2.18 8.38 13.74
N ASP A 21 -2.87 9.09 12.84
CA ASP A 21 -2.22 9.80 11.75
C ASP A 21 -1.32 10.92 12.28
N SER A 22 -0.36 11.30 11.46
CA SER A 22 0.59 12.35 11.83
C SER A 22 -0.01 13.73 11.63
N TYR A 23 0.42 14.69 12.44
CA TYR A 23 0.16 16.11 12.22
C TYR A 23 1.49 16.82 11.98
N VAL A 24 1.54 17.67 10.94
CA VAL A 24 2.74 18.40 10.56
C VAL A 24 2.50 19.89 10.75
N LEU A 25 3.44 20.58 11.37
CA LEU A 25 3.39 22.03 11.52
C LEU A 25 3.66 22.68 10.16
N GLY A 26 2.67 23.40 9.64
CA GLY A 26 2.78 24.14 8.40
C GLY A 26 3.59 25.43 8.54
N LEU A 27 3.94 26.03 7.40
CA LEU A 27 4.60 27.35 7.37
C LEU A 27 3.69 28.48 7.85
N ASP A 28 2.38 28.23 7.87
CA ASP A 28 1.37 29.09 8.47
C ASP A 28 1.33 29.02 10.01
N GLY A 29 2.12 28.13 10.61
CA GLY A 29 2.15 27.92 12.06
C GLY A 29 1.01 27.06 12.59
N GLU A 30 0.18 26.49 11.72
CA GLU A 30 -0.93 25.61 12.08
C GLU A 30 -0.56 24.13 11.88
N TYR A 31 -1.16 23.24 12.68
CA TYR A 31 -0.97 21.80 12.49
C TYR A 31 -1.92 21.27 11.43
N HIS A 32 -1.34 20.69 10.38
CA HIS A 32 -2.07 20.07 9.28
C HIS A 32 -2.10 18.56 9.46
N HIS A 33 -3.30 18.00 9.32
CA HIS A 33 -3.51 16.56 9.35
C HIS A 33 -2.86 15.90 8.14
N CYS A 34 -1.98 14.93 8.38
CA CYS A 34 -1.29 14.17 7.34
C CYS A 34 -1.89 12.76 7.26
N LEU A 35 -2.76 12.56 6.27
CA LEU A 35 -3.42 11.30 5.99
C LEU A 35 -2.42 10.13 5.88
N THR A 36 -2.88 8.92 6.21
CA THR A 36 -2.08 7.71 6.02
C THR A 36 -1.71 7.59 4.53
N ILE A 37 -2.71 7.60 3.64
CA ILE A 37 -2.57 7.63 2.16
C ILE A 37 -3.78 8.38 1.57
N SER A 38 -3.59 9.07 0.44
CA SER A 38 -4.69 9.68 -0.32
C SER A 38 -4.45 9.57 -1.82
N GLY A 39 -5.48 9.35 -2.63
CA GLY A 39 -5.30 9.16 -4.07
C GLY A 39 -6.57 8.87 -4.88
N LYS A 40 -6.40 8.53 -6.16
CA LYS A 40 -7.48 8.30 -7.14
C LYS A 40 -7.61 6.82 -7.53
N SER A 41 -7.52 6.51 -8.83
CA SER A 41 -7.93 5.25 -9.47
C SER A 41 -7.36 3.97 -8.84
N TYR A 42 -6.08 3.98 -8.48
CA TYR A 42 -5.36 2.80 -7.97
C TYR A 42 -5.81 2.36 -6.56
N LEU A 43 -6.38 3.29 -5.78
CA LEU A 43 -6.94 2.98 -4.45
C LEU A 43 -8.28 2.26 -4.57
N ARG A 44 -9.04 2.53 -5.63
CA ARG A 44 -10.28 1.81 -5.93
C ARG A 44 -10.00 0.34 -6.22
N GLU A 45 -9.02 0.06 -7.07
CA GLU A 45 -8.62 -1.31 -7.38
C GLU A 45 -8.13 -2.05 -6.12
N ALA A 46 -7.41 -1.37 -5.23
CA ALA A 46 -7.01 -1.94 -3.95
C ALA A 46 -8.23 -2.30 -3.07
N ILE A 47 -9.23 -1.41 -2.98
CA ILE A 47 -10.48 -1.66 -2.23
C ILE A 47 -11.23 -2.85 -2.84
N ASP A 48 -11.40 -2.87 -4.16
CA ASP A 48 -12.14 -3.92 -4.88
C ASP A 48 -11.49 -5.31 -4.72
N ASN A 49 -10.18 -5.38 -4.42
CA ASN A 49 -9.44 -6.62 -4.16
C ASN A 49 -9.31 -6.98 -2.67
N SER A 50 -9.90 -6.22 -1.75
CA SER A 50 -9.87 -6.53 -0.31
C SER A 50 -11.09 -7.36 0.11
N ASP A 51 -10.86 -8.58 0.61
CA ASP A 51 -11.91 -9.61 0.84
C ASP A 51 -12.75 -9.43 2.13
N GLU A 52 -12.70 -8.31 2.85
CA GLU A 52 -13.34 -8.16 4.18
C GLU A 52 -14.33 -7.00 4.31
N TYR A 53 -15.41 -6.99 3.53
CA TYR A 53 -16.47 -5.99 3.66
C TYR A 53 -17.23 -6.07 5.00
N ASN A 54 -17.31 -4.96 5.76
CA ASN A 54 -18.35 -4.78 6.80
C ASN A 54 -18.84 -3.33 6.96
N HIS A 55 -20.12 -3.21 7.34
CA HIS A 55 -21.08 -2.13 7.05
C HIS A 55 -20.99 -0.78 7.80
N GLU A 56 -21.31 0.28 7.02
CA GLU A 56 -22.01 1.59 7.23
C GLU A 56 -21.86 2.47 8.50
N VAL A 57 -21.49 3.73 8.26
CA VAL A 57 -22.10 4.92 8.91
C VAL A 57 -22.56 5.94 7.87
N LYS A 58 -23.83 6.36 7.98
CA LYS A 58 -24.54 7.29 7.09
C LYS A 58 -24.00 8.71 7.20
N THR A 59 -23.11 9.11 6.29
CA THR A 59 -23.00 10.46 5.65
C THR A 59 -21.73 10.58 4.80
N ARG A 60 -20.74 9.72 4.99
CA ARG A 60 -19.61 9.44 4.10
C ARG A 60 -19.36 7.93 4.21
N LYS A 61 -19.14 7.21 3.10
CA LYS A 61 -18.88 5.76 3.19
C LYS A 61 -17.54 5.58 3.88
N PHE A 62 -17.57 5.09 5.11
CA PHE A 62 -16.39 4.69 5.88
C PHE A 62 -16.31 3.16 5.81
N GLU A 63 -15.23 2.63 5.23
CA GLU A 63 -14.94 1.19 5.24
C GLU A 63 -13.75 0.94 6.17
N ALA A 64 -13.85 -0.06 7.04
CA ALA A 64 -12.80 -0.42 7.99
C ALA A 64 -12.42 -1.90 7.84
N PHE A 65 -11.14 -2.18 7.58
CA PHE A 65 -10.62 -3.53 7.38
C PHE A 65 -9.50 -3.86 8.38
N ASP A 66 -9.37 -5.14 8.76
CA ASP A 66 -8.25 -5.62 9.59
C ASP A 66 -6.98 -5.68 8.74
N PHE A 67 -6.04 -4.81 9.09
CA PHE A 67 -4.80 -4.60 8.38
C PHE A 67 -3.94 -5.88 8.27
N GLN A 68 -4.03 -6.80 9.23
CA GLN A 68 -3.12 -7.94 9.28
C GLN A 68 -3.49 -9.06 8.30
N THR A 69 -4.79 -9.34 8.12
CA THR A 69 -5.27 -10.50 7.33
C THR A 69 -5.35 -10.16 5.85
N ALA A 70 -5.83 -8.97 5.48
CA ALA A 70 -6.02 -8.62 4.07
C ALA A 70 -4.70 -8.28 3.36
N ILE A 71 -3.79 -7.55 4.01
CA ILE A 71 -2.63 -6.96 3.33
C ILE A 71 -1.39 -7.87 3.41
N LYS A 72 -1.04 -8.38 4.59
CA LYS A 72 0.19 -9.19 4.72
C LYS A 72 0.07 -10.54 4.02
N ASP A 73 -1.12 -11.12 3.93
CA ASP A 73 -1.31 -12.38 3.20
C ASP A 73 -1.38 -12.17 1.68
N GLN A 74 -1.91 -11.03 1.20
CA GLN A 74 -1.77 -10.64 -0.22
C GLN A 74 -0.30 -10.32 -0.59
N LEU A 75 0.46 -9.69 0.31
CA LEU A 75 1.89 -9.44 0.13
C LEU A 75 2.75 -10.72 0.14
N ARG A 76 2.23 -11.84 0.65
CA ARG A 76 2.89 -13.16 0.65
C ARG A 76 2.55 -14.02 -0.58
N GLY A 77 1.67 -13.54 -1.47
CA GLY A 77 1.31 -14.23 -2.69
C GLY A 77 2.47 -14.38 -3.68
N PRO A 78 2.33 -15.25 -4.69
CA PRO A 78 3.30 -15.34 -5.77
C PRO A 78 3.39 -14.00 -6.53
N PRO A 79 4.52 -13.72 -7.19
CA PRO A 79 4.70 -12.49 -7.95
C PRO A 79 3.57 -12.27 -8.95
N ILE A 80 3.05 -11.04 -8.99
CA ILE A 80 1.87 -10.72 -9.80
C ILE A 80 2.20 -10.77 -11.30
N MET A 81 3.44 -10.44 -11.67
CA MET A 81 3.89 -10.38 -13.06
C MET A 81 4.97 -11.41 -13.36
N ARG A 82 4.91 -11.97 -14.57
CA ARG A 82 5.89 -12.93 -15.09
C ARG A 82 6.01 -12.83 -16.60
N GLY A 83 7.23 -12.95 -17.10
CA GLY A 83 7.50 -12.86 -18.53
C GLY A 83 8.99 -12.95 -18.85
N PHE A 84 9.30 -12.90 -20.14
CA PHE A 84 10.68 -12.78 -20.61
C PHE A 84 11.03 -11.30 -20.71
N VAL A 85 11.96 -10.84 -19.87
CA VAL A 85 12.36 -9.43 -19.77
C VAL A 85 13.80 -9.29 -20.23
N ASP A 86 14.13 -8.18 -20.89
CA ASP A 86 15.52 -7.88 -21.24
C ASP A 86 16.38 -7.78 -19.96
N ARG A 87 17.54 -8.43 -19.97
CA ARG A 87 18.44 -8.52 -18.82
C ARG A 87 18.88 -7.15 -18.30
N HIS A 88 18.96 -6.13 -19.15
CA HIS A 88 19.29 -4.76 -18.75
C HIS A 88 18.18 -4.15 -17.91
N TYR A 89 16.91 -4.37 -18.30
CA TYR A 89 15.75 -3.91 -17.53
C TYR A 89 15.65 -4.63 -16.19
N ILE A 90 15.91 -5.95 -16.15
CA ILE A 90 15.99 -6.70 -14.88
C ILE A 90 17.03 -6.08 -13.95
N ALA A 91 18.25 -5.82 -14.46
CA ALA A 91 19.33 -5.25 -13.68
C ALA A 91 19.05 -3.81 -13.22
N ALA A 92 18.42 -2.99 -14.06
CA ALA A 92 18.00 -1.63 -13.70
C ALA A 92 16.91 -1.66 -12.61
N PHE A 93 15.91 -2.54 -12.74
CA PHE A 93 14.83 -2.68 -11.79
C PHE A 93 15.33 -3.14 -10.41
N GLN A 94 16.25 -4.11 -10.38
CA GLN A 94 16.88 -4.60 -9.15
C GLN A 94 17.73 -3.54 -8.46
N ARG A 95 18.43 -2.70 -9.23
CA ARG A 95 19.21 -1.56 -8.71
C ARG A 95 18.37 -0.35 -8.31
N ARG A 96 17.07 -0.36 -8.64
CA ARG A 96 16.14 0.77 -8.46
C ARG A 96 16.47 1.98 -9.34
N ASP A 97 17.06 1.73 -10.50
CA ASP A 97 17.26 2.75 -11.53
C ASP A 97 15.95 3.02 -12.31
N ILE A 98 15.05 2.04 -12.35
CA ILE A 98 13.69 2.12 -12.89
C ILE A 98 12.68 1.60 -11.86
N ASP A 99 11.47 2.15 -11.90
CA ASP A 99 10.40 1.83 -10.95
C ASP A 99 9.48 0.72 -11.43
N SER A 100 9.32 0.54 -12.74
CA SER A 100 8.46 -0.49 -13.34
C SER A 100 9.16 -1.20 -14.50
N ILE A 101 8.71 -2.42 -14.78
CA ILE A 101 9.05 -3.15 -16.01
C ILE A 101 7.81 -3.09 -16.89
N GLU A 102 7.82 -2.19 -17.87
CA GLU A 102 6.68 -1.96 -18.77
C GLU A 102 6.68 -2.88 -19.99
N GLU A 103 7.86 -3.36 -20.39
CA GLU A 103 8.04 -4.17 -21.58
C GLU A 103 8.53 -5.57 -21.21
N TRP A 104 7.74 -6.58 -21.54
CA TRP A 104 8.10 -7.98 -21.44
C TRP A 104 7.45 -8.79 -22.55
N LEU A 105 8.04 -9.94 -22.83
CA LEU A 105 7.56 -10.87 -23.85
C LEU A 105 6.80 -12.02 -23.20
N THR A 106 5.73 -12.46 -23.87
CA THR A 106 5.10 -13.74 -23.54
C THR A 106 6.00 -14.90 -23.98
N ALA A 107 5.73 -16.11 -23.49
CA ALA A 107 6.48 -17.29 -23.93
C ALA A 107 6.38 -17.51 -25.45
N THR A 108 5.25 -17.17 -26.06
CA THR A 108 5.01 -17.27 -27.50
C THR A 108 5.85 -16.26 -28.27
N ASP A 109 5.88 -15.00 -27.81
CA ASP A 109 6.65 -13.93 -28.46
C ASP A 109 8.15 -14.15 -28.31
N TYR A 110 8.60 -14.64 -27.14
CA TYR A 110 9.99 -15.02 -26.95
C TYR A 110 10.40 -16.17 -27.88
N ALA A 111 9.52 -17.15 -28.09
CA ALA A 111 9.78 -18.29 -28.96
C ALA A 111 9.82 -17.92 -30.45
N SER A 112 9.20 -16.81 -30.86
CA SER A 112 9.24 -16.32 -32.24
C SER A 112 10.49 -15.50 -32.58
N LEU A 113 11.27 -15.09 -31.56
CA LEU A 113 12.55 -14.41 -31.74
C LEU A 113 13.65 -15.35 -32.25
N ASP A 114 14.61 -14.78 -32.96
CA ASP A 114 15.83 -15.48 -33.34
C ASP A 114 16.73 -15.76 -32.13
N LYS A 115 17.52 -16.85 -32.20
CA LYS A 115 18.39 -17.28 -31.08
C LYS A 115 19.32 -16.20 -30.51
N PRO A 116 19.92 -15.28 -31.31
CA PRO A 116 20.73 -14.20 -30.76
C PRO A 116 19.91 -13.19 -29.94
N GLU A 117 18.68 -12.88 -30.38
CA GLU A 117 17.80 -11.94 -29.68
C GLU A 117 17.26 -12.55 -28.38
N GLN A 118 16.95 -13.84 -28.39
CA GLN A 118 16.57 -14.58 -27.18
C GLN A 118 17.61 -14.48 -26.04
N GLN A 119 18.91 -14.36 -26.37
CA GLN A 119 19.97 -14.24 -25.35
C GLN A 119 19.90 -12.94 -24.54
N ALA A 120 19.29 -11.89 -25.09
CA ALA A 120 19.10 -10.62 -24.40
C ALA A 120 18.02 -10.71 -23.31
N TYR A 121 17.09 -11.67 -23.42
CA TYR A 121 15.97 -11.83 -22.52
C TYR A 121 16.19 -12.94 -21.48
N SER A 122 15.48 -12.86 -20.37
CA SER A 122 15.44 -13.91 -19.35
C SER A 122 14.08 -13.94 -18.69
N TYR A 123 13.63 -15.14 -18.34
CA TYR A 123 12.42 -15.30 -17.56
C TYR A 123 12.61 -14.61 -16.20
N TYR A 124 11.68 -13.74 -15.86
CA TYR A 124 11.71 -12.97 -14.62
C TYR A 124 10.29 -12.89 -14.03
N GLU A 125 10.22 -12.92 -12.71
CA GLU A 125 8.99 -12.76 -11.95
C GLU A 125 9.17 -11.56 -11.03
N TRP A 126 8.18 -10.67 -10.99
CA TRP A 126 8.26 -9.43 -10.22
C TRP A 126 6.90 -8.93 -9.78
N ASP A 127 6.92 -8.10 -8.73
CA ASP A 127 5.76 -7.34 -8.29
C ASP A 127 5.77 -5.99 -9.00
N ASP A 128 4.63 -5.62 -9.60
CA ASP A 128 4.44 -4.29 -10.16
C ASP A 128 4.50 -3.24 -9.03
N ARG A 129 5.33 -2.19 -9.23
CA ARG A 129 5.49 -1.10 -8.27
C ARG A 129 4.50 0.05 -8.48
N GLU A 130 3.70 0.01 -9.55
CA GLU A 130 2.73 1.07 -9.85
C GLU A 130 1.26 0.63 -9.75
N GLY A 131 1.00 -0.64 -9.39
CA GLY A 131 -0.34 -1.19 -9.22
C GLY A 131 -0.89 -1.17 -7.79
N TRP A 132 -2.08 -1.76 -7.62
CA TRP A 132 -2.78 -1.92 -6.33
C TRP A 132 -1.90 -2.56 -5.22
N TYR A 133 -0.95 -3.42 -5.59
CA TYR A 133 -0.02 -4.05 -4.66
C TYR A 133 0.96 -3.04 -4.02
N ALA A 134 1.46 -2.08 -4.79
CA ALA A 134 2.37 -1.05 -4.31
C ALA A 134 1.68 -0.08 -3.34
N VAL A 135 0.38 0.19 -3.57
CA VAL A 135 -0.46 0.91 -2.62
C VAL A 135 -0.50 0.17 -1.29
N PHE A 136 -0.81 -1.12 -1.29
CA PHE A 136 -0.90 -1.90 -0.05
C PHE A 136 0.45 -2.01 0.67
N LYS A 137 1.54 -2.16 -0.07
CA LYS A 137 2.90 -2.15 0.49
C LYS A 137 3.23 -0.81 1.15
N SER A 138 2.87 0.29 0.51
CA SER A 138 3.07 1.65 1.04
C SER A 138 2.20 1.89 2.27
N LEU A 139 0.93 1.47 2.22
CA LEU A 139 0.00 1.54 3.34
C LEU A 139 0.55 0.77 4.54
N ALA A 140 1.11 -0.41 4.29
CA ALA A 140 1.67 -1.25 5.32
C ALA A 140 2.90 -0.65 5.99
N ALA A 141 3.85 -0.17 5.21
CA ALA A 141 5.03 0.51 5.74
C ALA A 141 4.64 1.75 6.54
N ARG A 142 3.63 2.51 6.08
CA ARG A 142 3.16 3.72 6.76
C ARG A 142 2.51 3.41 8.10
N ILE A 143 1.66 2.39 8.17
CA ILE A 143 1.02 1.96 9.42
C ILE A 143 2.04 1.49 10.45
N GLU A 144 3.08 0.75 10.02
CA GLU A 144 4.16 0.34 10.93
C GLU A 144 4.87 1.55 11.55
N VAL A 145 5.14 2.59 10.75
CA VAL A 145 5.72 3.86 11.24
C VAL A 145 4.77 4.62 12.15
N LEU A 146 3.47 4.68 11.82
CA LEU A 146 2.47 5.36 12.67
C LEU A 146 2.34 4.67 14.03
N VAL A 147 2.35 3.34 14.06
CA VAL A 147 2.33 2.57 15.31
C VAL A 147 3.60 2.79 16.14
N GLU A 148 4.77 2.80 15.50
CA GLU A 148 6.02 3.11 16.18
C GLU A 148 5.98 4.52 16.77
N ASN A 149 5.56 5.52 15.99
CA ASN A 149 5.40 6.89 16.44
C ASN A 149 4.39 7.01 17.59
N PHE A 150 3.23 6.37 17.48
CA PHE A 150 2.21 6.37 18.52
C PHE A 150 2.74 5.77 19.84
N ASN A 151 3.49 4.67 19.75
CA ASN A 151 4.10 4.02 20.91
C ASN A 151 5.25 4.85 21.52
N ASN A 152 6.00 5.61 20.71
CA ASN A 152 7.16 6.40 21.13
C ASN A 152 6.80 7.81 21.64
N TYR A 153 5.90 8.52 20.98
CA TYR A 153 5.54 9.93 21.26
C TYR A 153 4.35 10.06 22.23
N ARG A 154 4.25 9.12 23.17
CA ARG A 154 3.18 9.00 24.17
C ARG A 154 2.65 10.35 24.65
N ILE A 155 1.36 10.57 24.43
CA ILE A 155 0.61 11.62 25.12
C ILE A 155 0.68 11.31 26.61
N LYS A 156 1.08 12.30 27.42
CA LYS A 156 1.57 12.20 28.80
C LYS A 156 0.66 11.48 29.83
N ASP A 157 -0.55 11.06 29.46
CA ASP A 157 -1.56 10.47 30.34
C ASP A 157 -2.18 9.15 29.82
N MET A 158 -1.76 8.63 28.66
CA MET A 158 -2.22 7.33 28.20
C MET A 158 -1.41 6.22 28.89
N ARG A 159 -2.09 5.35 29.66
CA ARG A 159 -1.51 4.15 30.26
C ARG A 159 -0.81 3.32 29.18
N SER A 160 0.16 2.52 29.59
CA SER A 160 1.07 1.71 28.77
C SER A 160 0.36 0.70 27.85
N ILE A 161 -0.29 1.19 26.80
CA ILE A 161 -0.82 0.38 25.71
C ILE A 161 0.32 0.28 24.68
N ASN A 162 0.75 -0.95 24.42
CA ASN A 162 1.70 -1.24 23.35
C ASN A 162 0.88 -1.76 22.17
N VAL A 163 0.59 -0.86 21.23
CA VAL A 163 -0.23 -1.18 20.06
C VAL A 163 0.67 -1.87 19.02
N LYS A 164 0.16 -2.91 18.36
CA LYS A 164 0.80 -3.54 17.20
C LYS A 164 0.07 -3.15 15.93
N ALA A 165 0.74 -3.27 14.78
CA ALA A 165 0.13 -2.99 13.47
C ALA A 165 -1.19 -3.75 13.22
N LYS A 166 -1.34 -4.94 13.82
CA LYS A 166 -2.58 -5.74 13.73
C LYS A 166 -3.76 -5.19 14.53
N ASP A 167 -3.50 -4.27 15.45
CA ASP A 167 -4.53 -3.64 16.28
C ASP A 167 -5.03 -2.33 15.62
N VAL A 168 -4.50 -2.01 14.43
CA VAL A 168 -4.87 -0.85 13.63
C VAL A 168 -6.00 -1.23 12.68
N ARG A 169 -7.05 -0.43 12.68
CA ARG A 169 -8.03 -0.42 11.59
C ARG A 169 -7.71 0.72 10.64
N VAL A 170 -7.89 0.48 9.35
CA VAL A 170 -7.76 1.50 8.32
C VAL A 170 -9.15 1.96 7.92
N VAL A 171 -9.45 3.25 8.07
CA VAL A 171 -10.73 3.85 7.70
C VAL A 171 -10.58 4.53 6.35
N ILE A 172 -11.47 4.21 5.40
CA ILE A 172 -11.44 4.76 4.04
C ILE A 172 -12.58 5.76 3.89
N CYS A 173 -12.29 6.99 3.43
CA CYS A 173 -13.29 7.99 3.08
C CYS A 173 -13.28 8.24 1.58
N VAL A 174 -14.46 8.21 0.96
CA VAL A 174 -14.64 8.49 -0.47
C VAL A 174 -15.24 9.89 -0.67
N SER A 175 -14.60 10.74 -1.47
CA SER A 175 -15.03 12.12 -1.78
C SER A 175 -15.16 12.39 -3.27
#